data_AF-A0A7J2UB91-F1
#
_entry.id   AF-A0A7J2UB91-F1
#
_cell.length_a   1.000
_cell.length_b   1.000
_cell.length_c   1.000
_cell.angle_alpha   90.00
_cell.angle_beta   90.00
_cell.angle_gamma   90.00
#
_symmetry.space_group_name_H-M   'P 1'
#
loop_
_entity.id
_entity.type
_entity.pdbx_description
1 polymer ?
#
loop_
_entity_poly.entity_id
_entity_poly.type
_entity_poly.pdbx_seq_one_letter_code
_entity_poly.pdbx_strand_id
1 'polypeptide(L)'
;MQASLLDKRSFRLAVLFVVLAYFGVQCYWIWVTSRWSLHMGEDLAMYQRLIKETWWLIAFYLSELGGSVGIVFRWIASIFALYAALAFFRGGEAVLTKIKGKAEAAILFEGLYYLTYIPTVYLGFAYPIATAQKLWYFEPSPPWIITFMIAGVSCLAMVIIIAPSLFKLRAKIAHGQAQDVSRWASITALSYLFVMFWLNYSIAWFATLVYWPERAQPGIEILYRPY
;
A
#
# COMPACT_ATOMS: atom_id res chain seq x y z
N MET A 1 -8.25 40.93 -7.89
CA MET A 1 -7.11 40.77 -6.97
C MET A 1 -6.70 39.30 -6.98
N GLN A 2 -5.86 38.89 -7.94
CA GLN A 2 -5.42 37.50 -8.11
C GLN A 2 -4.15 37.31 -7.27
N ALA A 3 -4.26 36.54 -6.20
CA ALA A 3 -3.13 36.22 -5.36
C ALA A 3 -2.10 35.40 -6.17
N SER A 4 -0.96 36.03 -6.45
CA SER A 4 0.28 35.39 -6.92
C SER A 4 0.88 34.60 -5.75
N LEU A 5 0.37 33.38 -5.53
CA LEU A 5 0.77 32.59 -4.35
C LEU A 5 1.72 31.43 -4.64
N LEU A 6 2.20 31.27 -5.86
CA LEU A 6 3.44 30.57 -6.22
C LEU A 6 3.78 31.00 -7.65
N ASP A 7 5.01 31.48 -7.89
CA ASP A 7 5.54 31.59 -9.24
C ASP A 7 5.30 30.24 -9.97
N LYS A 8 4.86 30.27 -11.23
CA LYS A 8 4.57 29.05 -12.02
C LYS A 8 5.76 28.08 -11.96
N ARG A 9 6.97 28.61 -11.81
CA ARG A 9 8.20 27.83 -11.62
C ARG A 9 8.29 27.19 -10.23
N SER A 10 7.97 27.92 -9.17
CA SER A 10 7.96 27.40 -7.79
C SER A 10 6.94 26.28 -7.60
N PHE A 11 5.74 26.40 -8.20
CA PHE A 11 4.75 25.32 -8.18
C PHE A 11 5.26 24.04 -8.87
N ARG A 12 5.85 24.19 -10.06
CA ARG A 12 6.45 23.06 -10.80
C ARG A 12 7.58 22.39 -10.02
N LEU A 13 8.41 23.19 -9.34
CA LEU A 13 9.49 22.69 -8.50
C LEU A 13 8.94 21.91 -7.30
N ALA A 14 7.89 22.41 -6.65
CA ALA A 14 7.23 21.72 -5.54
C ALA A 14 6.67 20.36 -5.98
N VAL A 15 5.97 20.30 -7.13
CA VAL A 15 5.48 19.04 -7.70
C VAL A 15 6.63 18.06 -7.94
N LEU A 16 7.74 18.52 -8.54
CA LEU A 16 8.89 17.67 -8.78
C LEU A 16 9.50 17.14 -7.48
N PHE A 17 9.64 17.98 -6.46
CA PHE A 17 10.20 17.57 -5.16
C PHE A 17 9.32 16.52 -4.48
N VAL A 18 8.00 16.71 -4.46
CA VAL A 18 7.05 15.74 -3.89
C VAL A 18 7.15 14.40 -4.61
N VAL A 19 7.22 14.41 -5.95
CA VAL A 19 7.31 13.17 -6.73
C VAL A 19 8.68 12.49 -6.59
N LEU A 20 9.77 13.26 -6.45
CA LEU A 20 11.10 12.71 -6.15
C LEU A 20 11.15 12.06 -4.77
N ALA A 21 10.57 12.70 -3.75
CA ALA A 21 10.46 12.12 -2.41
C ALA A 21 9.63 10.84 -2.44
N TYR A 22 8.50 10.84 -3.16
CA TYR A 22 7.69 9.64 -3.38
C TYR A 22 8.49 8.50 -4.03
N PHE A 23 9.22 8.79 -5.12
CA PHE A 23 10.07 7.82 -5.80
C PHE A 23 11.16 7.26 -4.87
N GLY A 24 11.83 8.11 -4.09
CA GLY A 24 12.84 7.69 -3.11
C GLY A 24 12.27 6.73 -2.07
N VAL A 25 11.08 7.02 -1.55
CA VAL A 25 10.36 6.13 -0.62
C VAL A 25 10.03 4.78 -1.29
N GLN A 26 9.61 4.76 -2.55
CA GLN A 26 9.35 3.50 -3.26
C GLN A 26 10.62 2.68 -3.50
N CYS A 27 11.75 3.33 -3.80
CA CYS A 27 13.05 2.65 -3.91
C CYS A 27 13.50 2.02 -2.58
N TYR A 28 13.22 2.67 -1.45
CA TYR A 28 13.45 2.08 -0.13
C TYR A 28 12.57 0.85 0.09
N TRP A 29 11.26 0.96 -0.15
CA TRP A 29 10.32 -0.14 0.08
C TRP A 29 10.54 -1.34 -0.83
N ILE A 30 10.90 -1.14 -2.10
CA ILE A 30 11.23 -2.27 -2.99
C ILE A 30 12.47 -3.01 -2.52
N TRP A 31 13.48 -2.30 -2.00
CA TRP A 31 14.66 -2.93 -1.41
C TRP A 31 14.32 -3.74 -0.16
N VAL A 32 13.57 -3.15 0.79
CA VAL A 32 13.12 -3.83 2.02
C VAL A 32 12.29 -5.07 1.68
N THR A 33 11.31 -4.91 0.79
CA THR A 33 10.40 -5.99 0.41
C THR A 33 11.13 -7.12 -0.31
N SER A 34 12.08 -6.80 -1.21
CA SER A 34 12.86 -7.83 -1.91
C SER A 34 13.66 -8.70 -0.94
N ARG A 35 14.21 -8.11 0.13
CA ARG A 35 14.90 -8.88 1.17
C ARG A 35 13.94 -9.76 1.98
N TRP A 36 12.77 -9.21 2.32
CA TRP A 36 11.72 -9.95 3.04
C TRP A 36 11.19 -11.13 2.22
N SER A 37 10.89 -10.94 0.94
CA SER A 37 10.38 -12.00 0.06
C SER A 37 11.36 -13.16 -0.08
N LEU A 38 12.67 -12.88 -0.10
CA LEU A 38 13.70 -13.92 -0.11
C LEU A 38 13.69 -14.72 1.20
N HIS A 39 13.66 -14.03 2.33
CA HIS A 39 13.60 -14.66 3.66
C HIS A 39 12.36 -15.55 3.81
N MET A 40 11.21 -15.09 3.32
CA MET A 40 9.96 -15.88 3.31
C MET A 40 10.08 -17.17 2.48
N GLY A 41 10.86 -17.16 1.39
CA GLY A 41 11.11 -18.36 0.60
C GLY A 41 11.98 -19.38 1.33
N GLU A 42 13.02 -18.92 2.04
CA GLU A 42 13.94 -19.76 2.82
C GLU A 42 13.23 -20.44 4.01
N ASP A 43 12.30 -19.73 4.65
CA ASP A 43 11.60 -20.20 5.84
C ASP A 43 10.34 -21.04 5.54
N LEU A 44 10.03 -21.31 4.26
CA LEU A 44 8.82 -22.06 3.88
C LEU A 44 8.69 -23.40 4.59
N ALA A 45 9.78 -24.16 4.66
CA ALA A 45 9.80 -25.45 5.34
C ALA A 45 9.52 -25.34 6.85
N MET A 46 9.88 -24.20 7.46
CA MET A 46 9.63 -23.94 8.86
C MET A 46 8.17 -23.49 9.08
N TYR A 47 7.65 -22.59 8.24
CA TYR A 47 6.23 -22.21 8.28
C TYR A 47 5.30 -23.41 8.05
N GLN A 48 5.65 -24.35 7.17
CA GLN A 48 4.91 -25.61 6.98
C GLN A 48 4.86 -26.48 8.25
N ARG A 49 5.91 -26.44 9.07
CA ARG A 49 5.94 -27.20 10.34
C ARG A 49 5.15 -26.51 11.46
N LEU A 50 5.12 -25.18 11.44
CA LEU A 50 4.45 -24.36 12.46
C LEU A 50 2.95 -24.20 12.19
N ILE A 51 2.57 -24.08 10.92
CA ILE A 51 1.18 -23.91 10.49
C ILE A 51 0.64 -25.28 10.04
N LYS A 52 -0.14 -25.91 10.92
CA LYS A 52 -0.75 -27.23 10.66
C LYS A 52 -1.91 -27.18 9.66
N GLU A 53 -2.48 -25.99 9.44
CA GLU A 53 -3.63 -25.76 8.58
C GLU A 53 -3.17 -25.29 7.19
N THR A 54 -3.17 -26.20 6.20
CA THR A 54 -2.65 -25.96 4.85
C THR A 54 -3.29 -24.75 4.16
N TRP A 55 -4.60 -24.53 4.36
CA TRP A 55 -5.31 -23.42 3.74
C TRP A 55 -4.88 -22.06 4.33
N TRP A 56 -4.51 -22.01 5.62
CA TRP A 56 -4.00 -20.80 6.27
C TRP A 56 -2.62 -20.43 5.74
N LEU A 57 -1.75 -21.43 5.58
CA LEU A 57 -0.43 -21.26 4.99
C LEU A 57 -0.53 -20.67 3.57
N ILE A 58 -1.43 -21.21 2.75
CA ILE A 58 -1.67 -20.70 1.39
C ILE A 58 -2.15 -19.24 1.44
N ALA A 59 -3.14 -18.92 2.28
CA ALA A 59 -3.67 -17.57 2.41
C ALA A 59 -2.59 -16.56 2.88
N PHE A 60 -1.75 -16.96 3.83
CA PHE A 60 -0.64 -16.16 4.34
C PHE A 60 0.38 -15.86 3.25
N TYR A 61 0.87 -16.89 2.53
CA TYR A 61 1.82 -16.70 1.43
C TYR A 61 1.23 -15.90 0.27
N LEU A 62 -0.06 -16.06 -0.04
CA LEU A 62 -0.74 -15.23 -1.05
C LEU A 62 -0.84 -13.77 -0.63
N SER A 63 -1.04 -13.49 0.67
CA SER A 63 -0.99 -12.12 1.22
C SER A 63 0.41 -11.52 1.06
N GLU A 64 1.45 -12.24 1.47
CA GLU A 64 2.85 -11.77 1.36
C GLU A 64 3.29 -11.58 -0.10
N LEU A 65 2.90 -12.50 -0.98
CA LEU A 65 3.13 -12.39 -2.42
C LEU A 65 2.37 -11.20 -3.01
N GLY A 66 1.12 -10.98 -2.58
CA GLY A 66 0.32 -9.83 -2.96
C GLY A 66 0.99 -8.50 -2.57
N GLY A 67 1.54 -8.41 -1.35
CA GLY A 67 2.34 -7.27 -0.92
C GLY A 67 3.58 -7.06 -1.79
N SER A 68 4.31 -8.14 -2.06
CA SER A 68 5.55 -8.12 -2.86
C SER A 68 5.31 -7.64 -4.30
N VAL A 69 4.33 -8.23 -4.98
CA VAL A 69 3.91 -7.83 -6.33
C VAL A 69 3.36 -6.40 -6.33
N GLY A 70 2.60 -6.05 -5.31
CA GLY A 70 2.05 -4.71 -5.13
C GLY A 70 3.14 -3.63 -5.09
N ILE A 71 4.21 -3.85 -4.34
CA ILE A 71 5.34 -2.91 -4.26
C ILE A 71 6.01 -2.72 -5.61
N VAL A 72 6.10 -3.76 -6.44
CA VAL A 72 6.61 -3.64 -7.82
C VAL A 72 5.69 -2.74 -8.65
N PHE A 73 4.37 -2.91 -8.58
CA PHE A 73 3.43 -2.00 -9.26
C PHE A 73 3.57 -0.57 -8.77
N ARG A 74 3.68 -0.36 -7.47
CA ARG A 74 3.84 0.97 -6.87
C ARG A 74 5.16 1.63 -7.30
N TRP A 75 6.24 0.87 -7.39
CA TRP A 75 7.51 1.34 -7.93
C TRP A 75 7.40 1.73 -9.40
N ILE A 76 6.77 0.91 -10.24
CA ILE A 76 6.50 1.25 -11.65
C ILE A 76 5.65 2.53 -11.76
N ALA A 77 4.62 2.68 -10.91
CA ALA A 77 3.80 3.89 -10.85
C ALA A 77 4.66 5.13 -10.57
N SER A 78 5.60 5.03 -9.63
CA SER A 78 6.51 6.12 -9.26
C SER A 78 7.47 6.51 -10.38
N ILE A 79 7.92 5.57 -11.22
CA ILE A 79 8.73 5.87 -12.41
C ILE A 79 7.93 6.71 -13.41
N PHE A 80 6.68 6.31 -13.68
CA PHE A 80 5.82 7.05 -14.60
C PHE A 80 5.47 8.44 -14.06
N ALA A 81 5.21 8.56 -12.75
CA ALA A 81 4.98 9.83 -12.08
C ALA A 81 6.23 10.73 -12.17
N LEU A 82 7.42 10.19 -11.91
CA LEU A 82 8.68 10.94 -11.99
C LEU A 82 8.95 11.43 -13.41
N TYR A 83 8.73 10.59 -14.42
CA TYR A 83 8.84 11.00 -15.82
C TYR A 83 7.90 12.17 -16.14
N ALA A 84 6.62 12.05 -15.74
CA ALA A 84 5.63 13.10 -15.97
C ALA A 84 5.99 14.41 -15.24
N ALA A 85 6.48 14.32 -13.99
CA ALA A 85 6.89 15.47 -13.20
C ALA A 85 8.13 16.18 -13.77
N LEU A 86 9.15 15.42 -14.22
CA LEU A 86 10.33 15.98 -14.88
C LEU A 86 9.98 16.70 -16.19
N ALA A 87 9.11 16.09 -17.00
CA ALA A 87 8.62 16.70 -18.22
C ALA A 87 7.81 17.98 -17.92
N PHE A 88 6.89 17.93 -16.94
CA PHE A 88 6.10 19.09 -16.50
C PHE A 88 6.97 20.23 -15.94
N PHE A 89 8.02 19.90 -15.18
CA PHE A 89 8.96 20.90 -14.67
C PHE A 89 9.64 21.68 -15.80
N ARG A 90 10.09 20.98 -16.86
CA ARG A 90 10.78 21.58 -18.01
C ARG A 90 9.84 22.31 -18.96
N GLY A 91 8.72 21.69 -19.33
CA GLY A 91 7.82 22.17 -20.39
C GLY A 91 6.56 22.88 -19.91
N GLY A 92 6.23 22.81 -18.61
CA GLY A 92 5.03 23.40 -18.04
C GLY A 92 3.74 22.87 -18.64
N GLU A 93 2.77 23.75 -18.85
CA GLU A 93 1.45 23.41 -19.38
C GLU A 93 1.50 22.90 -20.83
N ALA A 94 2.51 23.31 -21.61
CA ALA A 94 2.66 22.93 -23.02
C ALA A 94 2.89 21.42 -23.24
N VAL A 95 3.34 20.70 -22.21
CA VAL A 95 3.60 19.24 -22.29
C VAL A 95 2.49 18.39 -21.68
N LEU A 96 1.41 18.97 -21.15
CA LEU A 96 0.33 18.23 -20.48
C LEU A 96 -0.26 17.12 -21.36
N THR A 97 -0.51 17.42 -22.64
CA THR A 97 -1.02 16.43 -23.60
C THR A 97 -0.04 15.28 -23.83
N LYS A 98 1.28 15.55 -23.79
CA LYS A 98 2.33 14.53 -24.00
C LYS A 98 2.52 13.63 -22.78
N ILE A 99 2.37 14.17 -21.57
CA ILE A 99 2.56 13.40 -20.32
C ILE A 99 1.29 12.68 -19.86
N LYS A 100 0.13 13.01 -20.43
CA LYS A 100 -1.18 12.43 -20.09
C LYS A 100 -1.15 10.91 -19.95
N GLY A 101 -0.66 10.20 -20.97
CA GLY A 101 -0.59 8.73 -20.93
C GLY A 101 0.32 8.18 -19.82
N LYS A 102 1.35 8.93 -19.41
CA LYS A 102 2.24 8.56 -18.31
C LYS A 102 1.59 8.82 -16.95
N ALA A 103 0.85 9.92 -16.80
CA ALA A 103 0.04 10.17 -15.61
C ALA A 103 -1.06 9.12 -15.44
N GLU A 104 -1.74 8.73 -16.53
CA GLU A 104 -2.73 7.65 -16.52
C GLU A 104 -2.11 6.30 -16.13
N ALA A 105 -0.93 5.97 -16.66
CA ALA A 105 -0.20 4.75 -16.31
C ALA A 105 0.20 4.76 -14.84
N ALA A 106 0.72 5.88 -14.31
CA ALA A 106 1.06 6.00 -12.90
C ALA A 106 -0.16 5.69 -12.01
N ILE A 107 -1.31 6.29 -12.31
CA ILE A 107 -2.55 6.08 -11.54
C ILE A 107 -3.08 4.65 -11.70
N LEU A 108 -2.93 4.05 -12.89
CA LEU A 108 -3.31 2.66 -13.14
C LEU A 108 -2.52 1.72 -12.23
N PHE A 109 -1.19 1.81 -12.26
CA PHE A 109 -0.32 0.94 -11.47
C PHE A 109 -0.48 1.15 -9.97
N GLU A 110 -0.71 2.39 -9.54
CA GLU A 110 -1.06 2.68 -8.15
C GLU A 110 -2.40 2.03 -7.75
N GLY A 111 -3.41 2.05 -8.64
CA GLY A 111 -4.68 1.36 -8.42
C GLY A 111 -4.53 -0.15 -8.36
N LEU A 112 -3.72 -0.73 -9.24
CA LEU A 112 -3.41 -2.17 -9.24
C LEU A 112 -2.68 -2.60 -7.96
N TYR A 113 -1.75 -1.77 -7.46
CA TYR A 113 -1.12 -1.98 -6.16
C TYR A 113 -2.16 -2.15 -5.04
N TYR A 114 -3.18 -1.29 -4.98
CA TYR A 114 -4.21 -1.45 -3.95
C TYR A 114 -5.05 -2.72 -4.11
N LEU A 115 -5.26 -3.21 -5.34
CA LEU A 115 -5.94 -4.49 -5.57
C LEU A 115 -5.11 -5.70 -5.10
N THR A 116 -3.78 -5.58 -4.98
CA THR A 116 -2.96 -6.70 -4.48
C THR A 116 -3.15 -6.95 -2.98
N TYR A 117 -3.87 -6.09 -2.27
CA TYR A 117 -4.28 -6.32 -0.87
C TYR A 117 -5.48 -7.26 -0.71
N ILE A 118 -6.16 -7.67 -1.78
CA ILE A 118 -7.32 -8.57 -1.70
C ILE A 118 -7.01 -9.88 -0.92
N PRO A 119 -5.88 -10.57 -1.15
CA PRO A 119 -5.51 -11.74 -0.35
C PRO A 119 -5.29 -11.42 1.13
N THR A 120 -4.74 -10.24 1.44
CA THR A 120 -4.57 -9.75 2.81
C THR A 120 -5.91 -9.51 3.50
N VAL A 121 -6.89 -8.94 2.77
CA VAL A 121 -8.27 -8.79 3.24
C VAL A 121 -8.85 -10.15 3.58
N TYR A 122 -8.76 -11.11 2.66
CA TYR A 122 -9.24 -12.47 2.90
C TYR A 122 -8.61 -13.07 4.16
N LEU A 123 -7.29 -12.97 4.30
CA LEU A 123 -6.55 -13.45 5.48
C LEU A 123 -7.06 -12.78 6.77
N GLY A 124 -7.22 -11.46 6.77
CA GLY A 124 -7.68 -10.68 7.91
C GLY A 124 -9.09 -11.04 8.39
N PHE A 125 -9.99 -11.38 7.47
CA PHE A 125 -11.36 -11.84 7.81
C PHE A 125 -11.46 -13.34 8.07
N ALA A 126 -10.59 -14.16 7.47
CA ALA A 126 -10.57 -15.60 7.70
C ALA A 126 -10.02 -15.97 9.08
N TYR A 127 -9.05 -15.18 9.60
CA TYR A 127 -8.41 -15.46 10.89
C TYR A 127 -9.38 -15.56 12.08
N PRO A 128 -10.33 -14.63 12.29
CA PRO A 128 -11.27 -14.70 13.41
C PRO A 128 -12.29 -15.83 13.24
N ILE A 129 -12.65 -16.16 11.99
CA ILE A 129 -13.68 -17.16 11.67
C ILE A 129 -13.13 -18.58 11.86
N ALA A 130 -11.87 -18.81 11.52
CA ALA A 130 -11.26 -20.13 11.50
C ALA A 130 -10.79 -20.66 12.88
N THR A 131 -11.34 -20.11 13.98
CA THR A 131 -10.98 -20.40 15.38
C THR A 131 -9.53 -20.07 15.73
N ALA A 132 -9.36 -18.96 16.46
CA ALA A 132 -8.10 -18.51 17.08
C ALA A 132 -7.41 -19.53 18.01
N GLN A 133 -7.95 -20.75 18.16
CA GLN A 133 -7.48 -21.82 19.05
C GLN A 133 -6.71 -22.96 18.37
N LYS A 134 -6.57 -22.95 17.04
CA LYS A 134 -5.86 -24.01 16.29
C LYS A 134 -4.53 -23.58 15.68
N LEU A 135 -4.21 -22.28 15.73
CA LEU A 135 -2.97 -21.72 15.21
C LEU A 135 -2.02 -21.50 16.39
N TRP A 136 -1.35 -22.58 16.79
CA TRP A 136 -0.46 -22.68 17.96
C TRP A 136 0.67 -21.64 18.00
N TYR A 137 1.04 -21.04 16.86
CA TYR A 137 2.04 -19.97 16.80
C TYR A 137 1.54 -18.65 17.44
N PHE A 138 0.23 -18.51 17.69
CA PHE A 138 -0.40 -17.25 18.11
C PHE A 138 -1.24 -17.35 19.41
N GLU A 139 -1.05 -18.37 20.26
CA GLU A 139 -1.76 -18.48 21.56
C GLU A 139 -0.83 -18.31 22.79
N PRO A 140 -1.30 -17.75 23.94
CA PRO A 140 -2.46 -16.87 24.15
C PRO A 140 -2.01 -15.40 24.36
N SER A 141 -2.82 -14.45 23.86
CA SER A 141 -2.68 -12.98 23.96
C SER A 141 -1.88 -12.30 22.83
N PRO A 142 -2.33 -11.14 22.35
CA PRO A 142 -3.53 -10.89 21.56
C PRO A 142 -3.11 -10.40 20.14
N PRO A 143 -4.04 -10.12 19.22
CA PRO A 143 -5.36 -10.69 19.04
C PRO A 143 -5.74 -10.82 17.56
N TRP A 144 -6.63 -11.76 17.27
CA TRP A 144 -7.39 -11.76 16.03
C TRP A 144 -8.03 -10.40 15.70
N ILE A 145 -8.30 -9.54 16.69
CA ILE A 145 -8.82 -8.19 16.45
C ILE A 145 -7.80 -7.27 15.77
N ILE A 146 -6.49 -7.41 16.00
CA ILE A 146 -5.48 -6.60 15.29
C ILE A 146 -5.37 -7.10 13.86
N THR A 147 -5.27 -8.42 13.65
CA THR A 147 -5.25 -9.01 12.30
C THR A 147 -6.52 -8.63 11.53
N PHE A 148 -7.67 -8.70 12.18
CA PHE A 148 -8.95 -8.28 11.59
C PHE A 148 -8.99 -6.79 11.28
N MET A 149 -8.58 -5.92 12.20
CA MET A 149 -8.66 -4.47 11.99
C MET A 149 -7.61 -3.97 10.99
N ILE A 150 -6.36 -4.45 11.07
CA ILE A 150 -5.27 -4.05 10.17
C ILE A 150 -5.40 -4.77 8.82
N ALA A 151 -5.29 -6.09 8.80
CA ALA A 151 -5.25 -6.84 7.54
C ALA A 151 -6.65 -6.99 6.90
N GLY A 152 -7.72 -7.02 7.70
CA GLY A 152 -9.09 -7.08 7.21
C GLY A 152 -9.63 -5.69 6.87
N VAL A 153 -9.99 -4.91 7.89
CA VAL A 153 -10.73 -3.64 7.74
C VAL A 153 -9.92 -2.57 7.02
N SER A 154 -8.68 -2.29 7.43
CA SER A 154 -7.87 -1.25 6.78
C SER A 154 -7.59 -1.59 5.32
N CYS A 155 -7.12 -2.82 5.03
CA CYS A 155 -6.86 -3.24 3.66
C CYS A 155 -8.15 -3.26 2.82
N LEU A 156 -9.29 -3.66 3.38
CA LEU A 156 -10.58 -3.62 2.67
C LEU A 156 -10.95 -2.19 2.33
N ALA A 157 -10.82 -1.26 3.28
CA ALA A 157 -11.06 0.16 3.02
C ALA A 157 -10.15 0.70 1.91
N MET A 158 -8.87 0.29 1.87
CA MET A 158 -7.96 0.66 0.78
C MET A 158 -8.44 0.11 -0.57
N VAL A 159 -8.85 -1.16 -0.63
CA VAL A 159 -9.35 -1.81 -1.85
C VAL A 159 -10.65 -1.18 -2.34
N ILE A 160 -11.61 -0.86 -1.46
CA ILE A 160 -12.94 -0.40 -1.88
C ILE A 160 -13.07 1.12 -2.01
N ILE A 161 -12.20 1.90 -1.35
CA ILE A 161 -12.25 3.37 -1.39
C ILE A 161 -11.15 3.92 -2.28
N ILE A 162 -9.89 3.54 -2.04
CA ILE A 162 -8.75 4.12 -2.75
C ILE A 162 -8.71 3.62 -4.20
N ALA A 163 -8.76 2.29 -4.42
CA ALA A 163 -8.62 1.75 -5.77
C ALA A 163 -9.71 2.27 -6.75
N PRO A 164 -11.02 2.31 -6.40
CA PRO A 164 -12.03 2.85 -7.30
C PRO A 164 -11.86 4.35 -7.57
N SER A 165 -11.43 5.13 -6.57
CA SER A 165 -11.14 6.56 -6.77
C SER A 165 -9.99 6.77 -7.77
N LEU A 166 -8.94 5.96 -7.71
CA LEU A 166 -7.82 5.97 -8.66
C LEU A 166 -8.27 5.58 -10.07
N PHE A 167 -9.01 4.48 -10.23
CA PHE A 167 -9.52 4.07 -11.54
C PHE A 167 -10.46 5.11 -12.14
N LYS A 168 -11.29 5.76 -11.32
CA LYS A 168 -12.17 6.83 -11.78
C LYS A 168 -11.40 8.09 -12.15
N LEU A 169 -10.36 8.47 -11.39
CA LEU A 169 -9.45 9.55 -11.74
C LEU A 169 -8.75 9.28 -13.08
N ARG A 170 -8.21 8.07 -13.28
CA ARG A 170 -7.62 7.66 -14.55
C ARG A 170 -8.60 7.83 -15.70
N ALA A 171 -9.83 7.34 -15.56
CA ALA A 171 -10.85 7.48 -16.59
C ALA A 171 -11.17 8.96 -16.90
N LYS A 172 -11.17 9.83 -15.90
CA LYS A 172 -11.39 11.28 -16.11
C LYS A 172 -10.22 11.97 -16.80
N ILE A 173 -8.99 11.56 -16.52
CA ILE A 173 -7.81 12.04 -17.25
C ILE A 173 -7.89 11.60 -18.73
N ALA A 174 -8.24 10.34 -18.98
CA ALA A 174 -8.41 9.79 -20.32
C ALA A 174 -9.44 10.58 -21.16
N HIS A 175 -10.54 11.02 -20.55
CA HIS A 175 -11.57 11.82 -21.24
C HIS A 175 -11.28 13.34 -21.31
N GLY A 176 -10.21 13.84 -20.66
CA GLY A 176 -9.75 15.23 -20.81
C GLY A 176 -10.65 16.31 -20.17
N GLN A 177 -11.53 15.93 -19.24
CA GLN A 177 -12.44 16.86 -18.56
C GLN A 177 -11.74 17.52 -17.36
N ALA A 178 -11.07 18.67 -17.57
CA ALA A 178 -10.18 19.28 -16.58
C ALA A 178 -10.83 19.53 -15.19
N GLN A 179 -12.08 20.00 -15.15
CA GLN A 179 -12.81 20.20 -13.90
C GLN A 179 -13.05 18.89 -13.15
N ASP A 180 -13.41 17.83 -13.88
CA ASP A 180 -13.63 16.51 -13.30
C ASP A 180 -12.32 15.87 -12.84
N VAL A 181 -11.21 16.08 -13.56
CA VAL A 181 -9.88 15.64 -13.14
C VAL A 181 -9.50 16.27 -11.80
N SER A 182 -9.68 17.58 -11.65
CA SER A 182 -9.38 18.28 -10.39
C SER A 182 -10.25 17.76 -9.23
N ARG A 183 -11.56 17.57 -9.48
CA ARG A 183 -12.49 17.01 -8.49
C ARG A 183 -12.08 15.61 -8.06
N TRP A 184 -11.81 14.71 -9.00
CA TRP A 184 -11.44 13.34 -8.69
C TRP A 184 -10.02 13.22 -8.12
N ALA A 185 -9.10 14.12 -8.48
CA ALA A 185 -7.78 14.20 -7.86
C ALA A 185 -7.92 14.60 -6.38
N SER A 186 -8.79 15.57 -6.09
CA SER A 186 -9.10 15.99 -4.71
C SER A 186 -9.76 14.87 -3.91
N ILE A 187 -10.76 14.18 -4.48
CA ILE A 187 -11.39 13.02 -3.83
C ILE A 187 -10.36 11.93 -3.56
N THR A 188 -9.52 11.60 -4.54
CA THR A 188 -8.48 10.58 -4.38
C THR A 188 -7.50 10.99 -3.28
N ALA A 189 -7.02 12.24 -3.28
CA ALA A 189 -6.12 12.74 -2.24
C ALA A 189 -6.74 12.67 -0.84
N LEU A 190 -8.02 13.03 -0.69
CA LEU A 190 -8.76 12.88 0.56
C LEU A 190 -8.91 11.41 0.96
N SER A 191 -9.23 10.51 0.02
CA SER A 191 -9.29 9.07 0.28
C SER A 191 -7.96 8.54 0.82
N TYR A 192 -6.82 8.97 0.25
CA TYR A 192 -5.51 8.62 0.79
C TYR A 192 -5.32 9.14 2.22
N LEU A 193 -5.62 10.42 2.45
CA LEU A 193 -5.44 11.03 3.76
C LEU A 193 -6.30 10.33 4.84
N PHE A 194 -7.55 10.01 4.53
CA PHE A 194 -8.45 9.38 5.50
C PHE A 194 -8.18 7.88 5.66
N VAL A 195 -8.01 7.14 4.57
CA VAL A 195 -7.91 5.67 4.61
C VAL A 195 -6.48 5.22 4.86
N MET A 196 -5.52 5.72 4.08
CA MET A 196 -4.12 5.28 4.18
C MET A 196 -3.42 5.91 5.37
N PHE A 197 -3.65 7.20 5.64
CA PHE A 197 -3.02 7.88 6.76
C PHE A 197 -3.86 7.72 8.04
N TRP A 198 -5.07 8.26 8.10
CA TRP A 198 -5.83 8.30 9.36
C TRP A 198 -6.26 6.92 9.86
N LEU A 199 -6.99 6.16 9.05
CA LEU A 199 -7.55 4.86 9.46
C LEU A 199 -6.43 3.85 9.74
N ASN A 200 -5.50 3.68 8.81
CA ASN A 200 -4.43 2.70 8.97
C ASN A 200 -3.49 3.04 10.15
N TYR A 201 -3.05 4.30 10.31
CA TYR A 201 -2.19 4.65 11.44
C TYR A 201 -2.93 4.63 12.78
N SER A 202 -4.20 5.03 12.82
CA SER A 202 -4.97 4.96 14.07
C SER A 202 -5.16 3.53 14.53
N ILE A 203 -5.41 2.61 13.59
CA ILE A 203 -5.54 1.18 13.89
C ILE A 203 -4.17 0.59 14.27
N ALA A 204 -3.09 0.96 13.59
CA ALA A 204 -1.74 0.53 13.95
C ALA A 204 -1.32 1.05 15.34
N TRP A 205 -1.70 2.29 15.67
CA TRP A 205 -1.48 2.86 17.00
C TRP A 205 -2.31 2.13 18.06
N PHE A 206 -3.57 1.84 17.78
CA PHE A 206 -4.39 1.00 18.66
C PHE A 206 -3.78 -0.39 18.87
N ALA A 207 -3.18 -0.97 17.83
CA ALA A 207 -2.47 -2.24 17.93
C ALA A 207 -1.27 -2.17 18.89
N THR A 208 -0.57 -1.02 18.98
CA THR A 208 0.51 -0.84 19.97
C THR A 208 0.04 -0.69 21.43
N LEU A 209 -1.23 -0.32 21.66
CA LEU A 209 -1.80 -0.24 23.01
C LEU A 209 -2.19 -1.62 23.57
N VAL A 210 -2.26 -2.62 22.70
CA VAL A 210 -2.49 -4.01 23.06
C VAL A 210 -1.15 -4.61 23.47
N TYR A 211 -1.03 -5.05 24.73
CA TYR A 211 0.20 -5.68 25.23
C TYR A 211 0.57 -6.89 24.36
N TRP A 212 1.75 -6.84 23.75
CA TRP A 212 2.35 -7.98 23.06
C TRP A 212 3.45 -8.58 23.94
N PRO A 213 3.29 -9.81 24.46
CA PRO A 213 4.43 -10.53 25.01
C PRO A 213 5.47 -10.68 23.89
N GLU A 214 6.78 -10.64 24.20
CA GLU A 214 7.84 -10.67 23.18
C GLU A 214 7.61 -11.79 22.16
N ARG A 215 7.11 -12.95 22.59
CA ARG A 215 6.75 -14.13 21.77
C ARG A 215 5.63 -13.93 20.73
N ALA A 216 4.85 -12.87 20.83
CA ALA A 216 3.79 -12.52 19.88
C ALA A 216 4.27 -11.60 18.76
N GLN A 217 5.55 -11.18 18.76
CA GLN A 217 6.10 -10.39 17.66
C GLN A 217 6.22 -11.25 16.38
N PRO A 218 5.76 -10.74 15.22
CA PRO A 218 5.84 -11.47 13.96
C PRO A 218 7.30 -11.66 13.55
N GLY A 219 7.65 -12.89 13.20
CA GLY A 219 9.00 -13.28 12.81
C GLY A 219 9.42 -14.59 13.48
N ILE A 220 9.89 -15.53 12.67
CA ILE A 220 10.38 -16.84 13.11
C ILE A 220 11.60 -16.72 14.05
N GLU A 221 12.31 -15.59 14.00
CA GLU A 221 13.48 -15.26 14.83
C GLU A 221 13.24 -15.48 16.34
N ILE A 222 11.99 -15.37 16.79
CA ILE A 222 11.64 -15.62 18.19
C ILE A 222 11.82 -17.08 18.61
N LEU A 223 11.66 -18.02 17.67
CA LEU A 223 11.86 -19.44 17.92
C LEU A 223 13.35 -19.80 18.02
N TYR A 224 14.23 -18.93 17.53
CA TYR A 224 15.68 -19.13 17.57
C TYR A 224 16.34 -18.52 18.82
N ARG A 225 15.61 -17.78 19.67
CA ARG A 225 16.16 -17.27 20.93
C ARG A 225 16.12 -18.36 22.01
N PRO A 226 17.28 -18.84 22.52
CA PRO A 226 17.31 -19.80 23.61
C PRO A 226 16.81 -19.19 24.93
N TYR A 227 16.29 -20.06 25.80
CA TYR A 227 15.75 -19.73 27.13
C TYR A 227 16.81 -19.23 28.10
#